data_AF-A0A7D7Q909-F1
#
_entry.id   AF-A0A7D7Q909-F1
#
_cell.length_a   1.000
_cell.length_b   1.000
_cell.length_c   1.000
_cell.angle_alpha   90.00
_cell.angle_beta   90.00
_cell.angle_gamma   90.00
#
_symmetry.space_group_name_H-M   'P 1'
#
loop_
_entity.id
_entity.type
_entity.pdbx_description
1 polymer ?
#
loop_
_entity_poly.entity_id
_entity_poly.type
_entity_poly.pdbx_seq_one_letter_code
_entity_poly.pdbx_strand_id
1 'polypeptide(L)' 'MQVLLLFMSRKRKPVSFRIDELVVETLAKLAREENTSVNRYIETHFFRLGKERGFIPPDAQLIGETRGGDTTKGINSDEI' A
#
# COMPACT_ATOMS: atom_id res chain seq x y z
N MET A 1 -24.32 -1.37 12.35
CA MET A 1 -24.19 -2.31 11.22
C MET A 1 -24.06 -1.57 9.87
N GLN A 2 -23.24 -0.51 9.78
CA GLN A 2 -22.95 0.21 8.51
C GLN A 2 -21.46 0.15 8.11
N VAL A 3 -20.56 -0.17 9.04
CA VAL A 3 -19.09 -0.06 8.84
C VAL A 3 -18.53 -1.14 7.92
N LEU A 4 -19.10 -2.36 7.93
CA LEU A 4 -18.63 -3.48 7.12
C LEU A 4 -18.79 -3.22 5.60
N LEU A 5 -19.81 -2.46 5.20
CA LEU A 5 -20.11 -2.14 3.80
C LEU A 5 -19.10 -1.17 3.17
N LEU A 6 -18.43 -0.32 3.95
CA LEU A 6 -17.50 0.68 3.41
C LEU A 6 -16.19 0.04 2.90
N PHE A 7 -15.77 -1.09 3.48
CA PHE A 7 -14.56 -1.80 3.06
C PHE A 7 -14.66 -2.41 1.67
N MET A 8 -15.84 -2.89 1.29
CA MET A 8 -16.06 -3.60 0.03
C MET A 8 -16.03 -2.68 -1.20
N SER A 9 -16.02 -1.34 -1.01
CA SER A 9 -16.14 -0.37 -2.11
C SER A 9 -14.93 0.58 -2.28
N ARG A 10 -13.94 0.58 -1.37
CA ARG A 10 -12.77 1.48 -1.52
C ARG A 10 -11.77 0.90 -2.51
N LYS A 11 -11.36 1.72 -3.49
CA LYS A 11 -10.34 1.37 -4.50
C LYS A 11 -9.12 2.26 -4.33
N ARG A 12 -7.94 1.70 -4.60
CA ARG A 12 -6.72 2.52 -4.72
C ARG A 12 -6.84 3.38 -5.97
N LYS A 13 -6.56 4.68 -5.83
CA LYS A 13 -6.49 5.62 -6.95
C LYS A 13 -5.01 5.90 -7.24
N PRO A 14 -4.53 5.72 -8.48
CA PRO A 14 -3.18 6.15 -8.83
C PRO A 14 -3.11 7.68 -8.76
N VAL A 15 -2.10 8.21 -8.07
CA VAL A 15 -1.86 9.65 -7.94
C VAL A 15 -0.38 9.92 -8.20
N SER A 16 -0.09 11.02 -8.88
CA SER A 16 1.28 11.50 -9.12
C SER A 16 1.48 12.81 -8.38
N PHE A 17 2.59 12.94 -7.67
CA PHE A 17 3.00 14.13 -6.95
C PHE A 17 4.42 14.53 -7.40
N ARG A 18 4.72 15.82 -7.36
CA ARG A 18 6.11 16.30 -7.41
C ARG A 18 6.60 16.42 -5.98
N ILE A 19 7.64 15.67 -5.65
CA ILE A 19 8.22 15.59 -4.31
C ILE A 19 9.71 15.88 -4.46
N ASP A 20 10.28 16.54 -3.46
CA ASP A 20 11.70 16.81 -3.36
C ASP A 20 12.53 15.50 -3.40
N GLU A 21 13.69 15.55 -4.06
CA GLU A 21 14.55 14.39 -4.28
C GLU A 21 15.05 13.77 -2.96
N LEU A 22 15.49 14.58 -2.00
CA LEU A 22 15.99 14.10 -0.71
C LEU A 22 14.89 13.36 0.07
N VAL A 23 13.64 13.81 -0.09
CA VAL A 23 12.48 13.16 0.53
C VAL A 23 12.22 11.81 -0.13
N VAL A 24 12.31 11.71 -1.46
CA VAL A 24 12.14 10.45 -2.19
C VAL A 24 13.21 9.43 -1.78
N GLU A 25 14.47 9.85 -1.69
CA GLU A 25 15.56 8.97 -1.24
C GLU A 25 15.37 8.49 0.20
N THR A 26 14.91 9.39 1.08
CA THR A 26 14.65 9.07 2.48
C THR A 26 13.50 8.05 2.61
N LEU A 27 12.42 8.24 1.85
CA LEU A 27 11.29 7.31 1.82
C LEU A 27 11.73 5.91 1.36
N ALA A 28 12.63 5.82 0.38
CA ALA A 28 13.17 4.55 -0.07
C ALA A 28 13.96 3.81 1.02
N LYS A 29 14.76 4.55 1.81
CA LYS A 29 15.51 3.98 2.95
C LYS A 29 14.58 3.46 4.03
N LEU A 30 13.60 4.27 4.46
CA LEU A 30 12.63 3.92 5.49
C LEU A 30 11.77 2.71 5.10
N ALA A 31 11.30 2.67 3.86
CA ALA A 31 10.53 1.53 3.36
C ALA A 31 11.36 0.23 3.38
N ARG A 32 12.66 0.31 3.04
CA ARG A 32 13.57 -0.84 3.08
C ARG A 32 13.82 -1.33 4.50
N GLU A 33 13.99 -0.42 5.46
CA GLU A 33 14.15 -0.77 6.88
C GLU A 33 12.94 -1.56 7.41
N GLU A 34 11.73 -1.22 6.95
CA GLU A 34 10.49 -1.92 7.32
C GLU A 34 10.14 -3.11 6.38
N ASN A 35 11.06 -3.49 5.48
CA ASN A 35 10.87 -4.56 4.49
C ASN A 35 9.56 -4.43 3.69
N THR A 36 9.26 -3.20 3.25
CA THR A 36 8.06 -2.87 2.50
C THR A 36 8.35 -2.01 1.28
N SER A 37 7.35 -1.82 0.41
CA SER A 37 7.48 -0.88 -0.72
C SER A 37 7.27 0.56 -0.27
N VAL A 38 7.85 1.53 -0.98
CA VAL A 38 7.65 2.97 -0.71
C VAL A 38 6.16 3.32 -0.68
N ASN A 39 5.37 2.82 -1.62
CA ASN A 39 3.93 3.06 -1.66
C ASN A 39 3.21 2.52 -0.41
N ARG A 40 3.59 1.33 0.04
CA ARG A 40 3.00 0.69 1.22
C ARG A 40 3.41 1.40 2.51
N TYR A 41 4.66 1.81 2.60
CA TYR A 41 5.19 2.62 3.70
C TYR A 41 4.39 3.91 3.85
N ILE A 42 4.27 4.68 2.75
CA ILE A 42 3.52 5.94 2.70
C ILE A 42 2.05 5.69 3.08
N GLU A 43 1.39 4.72 2.46
CA GLU A 43 -0.02 4.40 2.72
C GLU A 43 -0.25 4.07 4.20
N THR A 44 0.61 3.24 4.79
CA THR A 44 0.52 2.85 6.21
C THR A 44 0.75 4.03 7.14
N HIS A 45 1.81 4.81 6.88
CA HIS A 45 2.18 5.96 7.69
C HIS A 45 1.07 7.02 7.71
N PHE A 46 0.58 7.44 6.54
CA PHE A 46 -0.46 8.46 6.44
C PHE A 46 -1.82 7.94 6.92
N PHE A 47 -2.12 6.65 6.77
CA PHE A 47 -3.35 6.10 7.34
C PHE A 47 -3.32 6.12 8.86
N ARG A 48 -2.18 5.74 9.48
CA ARG A 48 -2.02 5.82 10.94
C ARG A 48 -2.14 7.26 11.42
N LEU A 49 -1.42 8.19 10.79
CA LEU A 49 -1.49 9.62 11.10
C LEU A 49 -2.91 10.18 10.95
N GLY A 50 -3.62 9.77 9.89
CA GLY A 50 -5.01 10.17 9.65
C GLY A 50 -5.97 9.68 10.73
N LYS A 51 -5.75 8.48 11.28
CA LYS A 51 -6.51 7.95 12.43
C LYS A 51 -6.20 8.72 13.71
N GLU A 52 -4.92 8.93 14.01
CA GLU A 52 -4.46 9.68 15.18
C GLU A 52 -5.04 11.09 15.22
N ARG A 53 -5.19 11.74 14.05
CA ARG A 53 -5.76 13.09 13.91
C ARG A 53 -7.28 13.12 13.73
N GLY A 54 -7.97 11.97 13.73
CA GLY A 54 -9.42 11.88 13.59
C GLY A 54 -9.97 12.14 12.17
N PHE A 55 -9.11 12.24 11.15
CA PHE A 55 -9.54 12.34 9.74
C PHE A 55 -10.01 11.02 9.16
N ILE A 56 -9.52 9.91 9.73
CA ILE A 56 -9.90 8.55 9.36
C ILE A 56 -10.57 7.92 10.59
N PRO A 57 -11.72 7.23 10.45
CA PRO A 57 -12.39 6.58 11.56
C PRO A 57 -11.46 5.60 12.33
N PRO A 58 -11.55 5.53 13.67
CA PRO A 58 -10.65 4.69 14.48
C PRO A 58 -10.84 3.18 14.23
N ASP A 59 -12.01 2.78 13.75
CA ASP A 59 -12.36 1.42 13.35
C ASP A 59 -12.02 1.11 11.88
N ALA A 60 -11.62 2.12 11.09
CA ALA A 60 -11.18 1.91 9.73
C ALA A 60 -9.88 1.09 9.71
N GLN A 61 -9.84 0.13 8.79
CA GLN A 61 -8.67 -0.69 8.49
C GLN A 61 -8.10 -0.30 7.12
N LEU A 62 -6.81 -0.53 6.95
CA LEU A 62 -6.14 -0.34 5.66
C LEU A 62 -6.66 -1.38 4.66
N ILE A 63 -6.70 -1.05 3.37
CA ILE A 63 -6.98 -2.06 2.34
C ILE A 63 -5.82 -3.07 2.35
N GLY A 64 -6.15 -4.36 2.41
CA GLY A 64 -5.17 -5.45 2.40
C GLY A 64 -4.26 -5.37 1.17
N GLU A 65 -3.06 -5.93 1.29
CA GLU A 65 -2.16 -6.04 0.13
C GLU A 65 -2.78 -6.95 -0.92
N THR A 66 -2.74 -6.52 -2.18
CA THR A 66 -2.97 -7.44 -3.28
C THR A 66 -1.76 -8.35 -3.29
N ARG A 67 -1.91 -9.60 -2.86
CA ARG A 67 -0.85 -10.60 -2.94
C ARG A 67 -0.51 -10.85 -4.41
N GLY A 68 0.38 -10.05 -4.97
CA GLY A 68 1.05 -10.28 -6.22
C GLY A 68 2.26 -11.17 -5.96
N GLY A 69 2.02 -12.43 -5.64
CA GLY A 69 3.06 -13.44 -5.82
C GLY A 69 3.22 -13.60 -7.33
N ASP A 70 4.28 -13.04 -7.88
CA ASP A 70 4.73 -13.34 -9.22
C ASP A 70 4.97 -14.85 -9.30
N THR A 71 3.99 -15.58 -9.82
CA THR A 71 4.14 -16.99 -10.16
C THR A 71 4.48 -17.05 -11.63
N THR A 72 5.61 -16.48 -12.02
CA THR A 72 6.37 -16.95 -13.17
C THR A 72 7.04 -18.28 -12.78
N LYS A 73 6.22 -19.30 -12.48
CA LYS A 73 6.67 -20.69 -12.58
C LYS A 73 6.66 -21.03 -14.06
N GLY A 74 7.85 -21.18 -14.62
CA GLY A 74 8.06 -21.62 -15.99
C GLY A 74 7.25 -22.87 -16.28
N ILE A 75 6.38 -22.77 -17.29
CA ILE A 75 5.90 -23.95 -18.00
C ILE A 75 6.90 -24.11 -19.15
N ASN A 76 7.92 -24.94 -18.95
CA ASN A 76 8.72 -25.47 -20.06
C ASN A 76 7.75 -26.24 -20.96
N SER A 77 7.35 -25.63 -22.06
CA SER A 77 6.60 -26.26 -23.14
C SER A 77 7.58 -26.75 -24.21
N ASP A 78 8.39 -27.75 -23.86
CA ASP A 78 9.19 -28.53 -24.80
C ASP A 78 8.98 -30.03 -24.49
N GLU A 79 7.85 -30.55 -24.96
CA GLU A 79 7.66 -31.96 -25.33
C GLU A 79 6.64 -31.96 -26.48
N ILE A 80 7.16 -31.96 -27.72
CA ILE A 80 6.48 -32.46 -28.92
C ILE A 80 7.26 -33.70 -29.35
#